data_AF-X1GHB8-F1
#
_entry.id   AF-X1GHB8-F1
#
_cell.length_a   1.000
_cell.length_b   1.000
_cell.length_c   1.000
_cell.angle_alpha   90.00
_cell.angle_beta   90.00
_cell.angle_gamma   90.00
#
_symmetry.space_group_name_H-M   'P 1'
#
loop_
_entity.id
_entity.type
_entity.pdbx_description
1 polymer ?
#
loop_
_entity_poly.entity_id
_entity_poly.type
_entity_poly.pdbx_seq_one_letter_code
_entity_poly.pdbx_strand_id
1 'polypeptide(L)'
;MKAKELLKRSSQEDFPANTPLKDFFVWWDDISKKDLTALKKILRTTEKEHDLQEFLQNNPIYLIQHLGGGHGRWVIPKQRLGAEYVTDFLIGERHSAGFEWQAVELENPNALMFTKQGDPSKQLTHAIRQIQ
;
A
#
# COMPACT_ATOMS: atom_id res chain seq x y z
N MET A 1 48.44 -9.52 1.56
CA MET A 1 47.59 -8.38 1.14
C MET A 1 46.68 -8.84 0.02
N LYS A 2 45.35 -8.66 0.22
CA LYS A 2 44.28 -8.28 -0.73
C LYS A 2 44.27 -9.01 -2.11
N ALA A 3 43.21 -9.64 -2.59
CA ALA A 3 41.80 -9.35 -2.44
C ALA A 3 40.98 -10.57 -2.91
N LYS A 4 40.34 -11.29 -1.99
CA LYS A 4 39.35 -12.31 -2.36
C LYS A 4 38.14 -12.39 -1.43
N GLU A 5 37.95 -11.38 -0.57
CA GLU A 5 37.01 -11.46 0.57
C GLU A 5 36.04 -10.29 0.72
N LEU A 6 35.83 -9.45 -0.30
CA LEU A 6 34.87 -8.35 -0.18
C LEU A 6 34.08 -8.13 -1.47
N LEU A 7 33.27 -9.12 -1.81
CA LEU A 7 32.04 -8.94 -2.59
C LEU A 7 31.08 -10.04 -2.12
N LYS A 8 30.74 -10.02 -0.82
CA LYS A 8 29.44 -10.54 -0.41
C LYS A 8 28.44 -9.75 -1.25
N ARG A 9 27.89 -10.39 -2.28
CA ARG A 9 26.64 -9.92 -2.90
C ARG A 9 25.70 -9.77 -1.72
N SER A 10 25.41 -8.52 -1.33
CA SER A 10 24.38 -8.24 -0.32
C SER A 10 23.15 -9.02 -0.77
N SER A 11 22.76 -10.03 -0.01
CA SER A 11 21.53 -10.75 -0.32
C SER A 11 20.41 -9.72 -0.31
N GLN A 12 19.37 -9.91 -1.11
CA GLN A 12 18.18 -9.05 -1.10
C GLN A 12 17.57 -8.89 0.32
N GLU A 13 17.99 -9.73 1.26
CA GLU A 13 17.69 -9.71 2.69
C GLU A 13 18.35 -8.56 3.48
N ASP A 14 19.45 -7.97 3.00
CA ASP A 14 20.20 -6.95 3.75
C ASP A 14 19.54 -5.55 3.72
N PHE A 15 18.74 -5.24 2.70
CA PHE A 15 18.22 -3.88 2.50
C PHE A 15 17.10 -3.48 3.49
N PRO A 16 16.12 -4.35 3.85
CA PRO A 16 15.13 -3.93 4.84
C PRO A 16 15.68 -3.94 6.27
N ALA A 17 16.52 -4.90 6.66
CA ALA A 17 16.80 -5.22 8.07
C ALA A 17 17.36 -4.05 8.93
N ASN A 18 18.09 -3.11 8.33
CA ASN A 18 18.76 -2.00 9.03
C ASN A 18 18.28 -0.60 8.59
N THR A 19 17.07 -0.50 8.05
CA THR A 19 16.48 0.80 7.66
C THR A 19 15.43 1.26 8.68
N PRO A 20 15.19 2.58 8.83
CA PRO A 20 14.11 3.11 9.67
C PRO A 20 12.70 2.62 9.27
N LEU A 21 12.55 2.06 8.07
CA LEU A 21 11.27 1.64 7.50
C LEU A 21 11.10 0.13 7.43
N LYS A 22 11.98 -0.64 8.08
CA LYS A 22 11.96 -2.11 8.02
C LYS A 22 10.62 -2.73 8.43
N ASP A 23 9.95 -2.12 9.42
CA ASP A 23 8.69 -2.63 9.98
C ASP A 23 7.51 -2.41 9.02
N PHE A 24 7.68 -1.55 8.01
CA PHE A 24 6.68 -1.26 6.97
C PHE A 24 7.02 -1.93 5.65
N PHE A 25 8.15 -2.66 5.57
CA PHE A 25 8.58 -3.31 4.35
C PHE A 25 7.63 -4.46 4.00
N VAL A 26 7.22 -4.54 2.74
CA VAL A 26 6.35 -5.60 2.24
C VAL A 26 7.11 -6.44 1.23
N TRP A 27 7.29 -7.72 1.55
CA TRP A 27 7.83 -8.68 0.60
C TRP A 27 6.85 -8.88 -0.54
N TRP A 28 7.38 -8.85 -1.76
CA TRP A 28 6.58 -9.19 -2.92
C TRP A 28 6.43 -10.71 -2.96
N ASP A 29 5.28 -11.18 -2.53
CA ASP A 29 4.87 -12.57 -2.65
C ASP A 29 3.70 -12.70 -3.64
N ASP A 30 3.55 -13.90 -4.17
CA ASP A 30 2.41 -14.25 -5.00
C ASP A 30 1.11 -14.24 -4.17
N ILE A 31 0.06 -13.64 -4.72
CA ILE A 31 -1.28 -13.70 -4.13
C ILE A 31 -1.85 -15.11 -4.29
N SER A 32 -2.12 -15.77 -3.17
CA SER A 32 -2.71 -17.11 -3.18
C SER A 32 -4.23 -17.07 -3.36
N LYS A 33 -4.84 -18.24 -3.60
CA LYS A 33 -6.31 -18.38 -3.61
C LYS A 33 -6.94 -18.00 -2.27
N LYS A 34 -6.26 -18.28 -1.16
CA LYS A 34 -6.72 -17.95 0.20
C LYS A 34 -6.83 -16.44 0.37
N ASP A 35 -5.84 -15.71 -0.15
CA ASP A 35 -5.79 -14.25 -0.09
C ASP A 35 -6.93 -13.64 -0.89
N LEU A 36 -7.15 -14.13 -2.12
CA LEU A 36 -8.31 -13.73 -2.92
C LEU A 36 -9.64 -13.99 -2.22
N THR A 37 -9.79 -15.13 -1.56
CA THR A 37 -11.00 -15.44 -0.80
C THR A 37 -11.18 -14.50 0.39
N ALA A 38 -10.10 -14.20 1.12
CA ALA A 38 -10.13 -13.28 2.26
C ALA A 38 -10.50 -11.86 1.82
N LEU A 39 -9.86 -11.33 0.77
CA LEU A 39 -10.14 -10.00 0.23
C LEU A 39 -11.59 -9.90 -0.29
N LYS A 40 -12.07 -10.89 -1.04
CA LYS A 40 -13.47 -10.91 -1.52
C LYS A 40 -14.46 -10.97 -0.36
N LYS A 41 -14.12 -11.69 0.72
CA LYS A 41 -14.97 -11.77 1.90
C LYS A 41 -15.09 -10.40 2.56
N ILE A 42 -13.98 -9.76 2.90
CA ILE A 42 -14.02 -8.47 3.61
C ILE A 42 -14.75 -7.39 2.79
N LEU A 43 -14.49 -7.31 1.48
CA LEU A 43 -15.15 -6.35 0.59
C LEU A 43 -16.68 -6.53 0.51
N ARG A 44 -17.19 -7.75 0.73
CA ARG A 44 -18.62 -8.03 0.69
C ARG A 44 -19.31 -7.91 2.05
N THR A 45 -18.57 -8.07 3.13
CA THR A 45 -19.14 -8.15 4.48
C THR A 45 -18.95 -6.88 5.29
N THR A 46 -17.97 -6.05 4.96
CA THR A 46 -17.75 -4.80 5.68
C THR A 46 -18.72 -3.71 5.22
N GLU A 47 -19.31 -3.01 6.18
CA GLU A 47 -20.06 -1.77 5.92
C GLU A 47 -19.23 -0.53 6.27
N LYS A 48 -18.14 -0.72 7.03
CA LYS A 48 -17.32 0.35 7.59
C LYS A 48 -15.94 0.36 6.95
N GLU A 49 -15.49 1.54 6.57
CA GLU A 49 -14.16 1.78 6.04
C GLU A 49 -13.05 1.38 7.02
N HIS A 50 -13.28 1.63 8.31
CA HIS A 50 -12.35 1.25 9.39
C HIS A 50 -12.00 -0.25 9.37
N ASP A 51 -12.98 -1.13 9.18
CA ASP A 51 -12.75 -2.58 9.21
C ASP A 51 -11.94 -3.03 7.96
N LEU A 52 -12.16 -2.37 6.81
CA LEU A 52 -11.35 -2.59 5.61
C LEU A 52 -9.91 -2.09 5.83
N GLN A 53 -9.76 -0.93 6.47
CA GLN A 53 -8.46 -0.37 6.80
C GLN A 53 -7.66 -1.31 7.71
N GLU A 54 -8.24 -1.78 8.82
CA GLU A 54 -7.57 -2.72 9.73
C GLU A 54 -7.17 -4.02 9.00
N PHE A 55 -8.04 -4.52 8.11
CA PHE A 55 -7.71 -5.68 7.30
C PHE A 55 -6.49 -5.43 6.41
N LEU A 56 -6.44 -4.30 5.69
CA LEU A 56 -5.34 -3.98 4.78
C LEU A 56 -4.05 -3.64 5.53
N GLN A 57 -4.13 -3.05 6.72
CA GLN A 57 -2.98 -2.83 7.62
C GLN A 57 -2.33 -4.16 8.02
N ASN A 58 -3.15 -5.16 8.35
CA ASN A 58 -2.67 -6.49 8.71
C ASN A 58 -2.27 -7.35 7.50
N ASN A 59 -2.63 -6.94 6.29
CA ASN A 59 -2.36 -7.67 5.05
C ASN A 59 -1.89 -6.71 3.95
N PRO A 60 -0.74 -6.02 4.12
CA PRO A 60 -0.32 -4.94 3.22
C PRO A 60 0.06 -5.43 1.81
N ILE A 61 0.21 -6.74 1.62
CA ILE A 61 0.45 -7.38 0.32
C ILE A 61 -0.59 -7.00 -0.73
N TYR A 62 -1.85 -6.77 -0.35
CA TYR A 62 -2.90 -6.38 -1.31
C TYR A 62 -2.69 -5.00 -1.90
N LEU A 63 -2.02 -4.10 -1.16
CA LEU A 63 -1.82 -2.71 -1.56
C LEU A 63 -0.66 -2.52 -2.53
N ILE A 64 0.23 -3.50 -2.65
CA ILE A 64 1.46 -3.37 -3.44
C ILE A 64 1.43 -4.06 -4.82
N GLN A 65 0.35 -4.77 -5.15
CA GLN A 65 0.31 -5.65 -6.34
C GLN A 65 0.35 -4.88 -7.67
N HIS A 66 0.02 -3.59 -7.66
CA HIS A 66 0.08 -2.74 -8.84
C HIS A 66 1.49 -2.17 -9.10
N LEU A 67 2.41 -2.31 -8.14
CA LEU A 67 3.76 -1.74 -8.20
C LEU A 67 4.68 -2.61 -9.05
N GLY A 68 5.36 -2.00 -10.01
CA GLY A 68 6.29 -2.67 -10.93
C GLY A 68 7.73 -2.75 -10.42
N GLY A 69 8.10 -1.98 -9.39
CA GLY A 69 9.50 -1.85 -8.93
C GLY A 69 10.07 -3.10 -8.25
N GLY A 70 11.30 -3.51 -8.60
CA GLY A 70 11.92 -4.72 -8.02
C GLY A 70 12.73 -4.51 -6.72
N HIS A 71 12.92 -3.27 -6.25
CA HIS A 71 14.00 -2.95 -5.31
C HIS A 71 13.53 -2.60 -3.89
N GLY A 72 12.21 -2.62 -3.63
CA GLY A 72 11.65 -2.46 -2.29
C GLY A 72 10.25 -1.84 -2.32
N ARG A 73 9.44 -2.17 -1.31
CA ARG A 73 8.07 -1.69 -1.16
C ARG A 73 7.77 -1.44 0.32
N TRP A 74 7.03 -0.40 0.60
CA TRP A 74 6.63 -0.04 1.96
C TRP A 74 5.16 0.34 2.01
N VAL A 75 4.47 -0.06 3.07
CA VAL A 75 3.09 0.33 3.35
C VAL A 75 3.05 0.88 4.77
N ILE A 76 2.90 2.19 4.90
CA ILE A 76 2.89 2.90 6.18
C ILE A 76 1.45 3.33 6.47
N PRO A 77 0.79 2.77 7.48
CA PRO A 77 -0.59 3.13 7.79
C PRO A 77 -0.67 4.44 8.58
N LYS A 78 -1.76 5.20 8.39
CA LYS A 78 -2.08 6.38 9.20
C LYS A 78 -0.92 7.40 9.28
N GLN A 79 -0.23 7.59 8.16
CA GLN A 79 0.94 8.46 8.10
C GLN A 79 0.50 9.92 8.20
N ARG A 80 1.01 10.62 9.21
CA ARG A 80 0.81 12.07 9.33
C ARG A 80 1.69 12.81 8.32
N LEU A 81 1.09 13.71 7.56
CA LEU A 81 1.74 14.59 6.60
C LEU A 81 1.61 16.04 7.09
N GLY A 82 2.70 16.60 7.60
CA GLY A 82 2.70 17.92 8.22
C GLY A 82 1.87 17.96 9.51
N ALA A 83 1.16 19.06 9.74
CA ALA A 83 0.36 19.23 10.95
C ALA A 83 -1.07 18.68 10.81
N GLU A 84 -1.66 18.77 9.62
CA GLU A 84 -3.12 18.73 9.45
C GLU A 84 -3.65 17.45 8.81
N TYR A 85 -2.83 16.72 8.06
CA TYR A 85 -3.30 15.58 7.26
C TYR A 85 -2.79 14.25 7.81
N VAL A 86 -3.65 13.24 7.77
CA VAL A 86 -3.34 11.85 8.11
C VAL A 86 -3.94 10.99 7.01
N THR A 87 -3.09 10.33 6.23
CA THR A 87 -3.54 9.45 5.14
C THR A 87 -3.93 8.09 5.67
N ASP A 88 -4.77 7.34 4.98
CA ASP A 88 -4.99 5.95 5.34
C ASP A 88 -3.74 5.10 5.19
N PHE A 89 -3.04 5.28 4.08
CA PHE A 89 -1.73 4.68 3.82
C PHE A 89 -0.80 5.66 3.11
N LEU A 90 0.49 5.48 3.32
CA LEU A 90 1.55 5.97 2.45
C LEU A 90 2.26 4.74 1.88
N ILE A 91 2.18 4.56 0.56
CA ILE A 91 2.79 3.45 -0.16
C ILE A 91 4.05 3.95 -0.84
N GLY A 92 5.16 3.26 -0.62
CA GLY A 92 6.43 3.57 -1.26
C GLY A 92 6.90 2.43 -2.15
N GLU A 93 7.51 2.74 -3.28
CA GLU A 93 8.31 1.79 -4.05
C GLU A 93 9.70 2.32 -4.36
N ARG A 94 10.63 1.39 -4.54
CA ARG A 94 11.96 1.66 -5.07
C ARG A 94 12.16 0.89 -6.37
N HIS A 95 12.60 1.62 -7.39
CA HIS A 95 12.99 1.09 -8.68
C HIS A 95 14.30 1.74 -9.12
N SER A 96 14.75 1.44 -10.33
CA SER A 96 16.03 1.93 -10.87
C SER A 96 16.13 3.46 -10.95
N ALA A 97 15.01 4.18 -11.04
CA ALA A 97 15.00 5.64 -11.13
C ALA A 97 14.91 6.34 -9.75
N GLY A 98 14.77 5.60 -8.66
CA GLY A 98 14.73 6.17 -7.31
C GLY A 98 13.58 5.63 -6.47
N PHE A 99 12.99 6.54 -5.69
CA PHE A 99 11.85 6.28 -4.81
C PHE A 99 10.63 7.03 -5.31
N GLU A 100 9.50 6.33 -5.33
CA GLU A 100 8.18 6.92 -5.56
C GLU A 100 7.31 6.67 -4.33
N TRP A 101 6.51 7.68 -3.96
CA TRP A 101 5.64 7.65 -2.79
C TRP A 101 4.24 8.11 -3.18
N GLN A 102 3.24 7.34 -2.77
CA GLN A 102 1.84 7.59 -3.04
C GLN A 102 1.04 7.62 -1.73
N ALA A 103 0.39 8.76 -1.47
CA ALA A 103 -0.64 8.85 -0.45
C ALA A 103 -1.92 8.15 -0.96
N VAL A 104 -2.53 7.34 -0.10
CA VAL A 104 -3.75 6.59 -0.40
C VAL A 104 -4.78 6.86 0.68
N GLU A 105 -5.98 7.25 0.26
CA GLU A 105 -7.18 7.33 1.09
C GLU A 105 -8.15 6.22 0.67
N LEU A 106 -8.78 5.59 1.64
CA LEU A 106 -9.86 4.64 1.43
C LEU A 106 -11.20 5.37 1.42
N GLU A 107 -12.16 4.76 0.75
CA GLU A 107 -13.57 5.13 0.79
C GLU A 107 -14.36 3.88 1.10
N ASN A 108 -15.65 4.05 1.44
CA ASN A 108 -16.52 2.91 1.70
C ASN A 108 -16.54 1.97 0.47
N PRO A 109 -16.20 0.66 0.63
CA PRO A 109 -16.09 -0.27 -0.50
C PRO A 109 -17.42 -0.55 -1.19
N ASN A 110 -18.55 -0.22 -0.55
CA ASN A 110 -19.89 -0.36 -1.10
C ASN A 110 -20.47 0.99 -1.58
N ALA A 111 -19.69 2.07 -1.54
CA ALA A 111 -20.11 3.35 -2.10
C ALA A 111 -20.29 3.20 -3.61
N LEU A 112 -21.42 3.72 -4.12
CA LEU A 112 -21.61 3.85 -5.55
C LEU A 112 -20.68 4.95 -6.06
N MET A 113 -19.78 4.61 -6.96
CA MET A 113 -18.87 5.57 -7.61
C MET A 113 -19.62 6.46 -8.60
N PHE A 114 -20.66 5.92 -9.23
CA PHE A 114 -21.46 6.60 -10.24
C PHE A 114 -22.95 6.48 -9.95
N THR A 115 -23.72 7.48 -10.37
CA THR A 115 -25.18 7.45 -10.38
C THR A 115 -25.69 6.50 -11.48
N LYS A 116 -27.00 6.22 -11.48
CA LYS A 116 -27.61 5.41 -12.56
C LYS A 116 -27.50 6.06 -13.95
N GLN A 117 -27.31 7.37 -13.98
CA GLN A 117 -27.14 8.17 -15.20
C GLN A 117 -25.68 8.18 -15.68
N GLY A 118 -24.75 7.64 -14.90
CA GLY A 118 -23.32 7.60 -15.22
C GLY A 118 -22.52 8.78 -14.66
N ASP A 119 -23.15 9.70 -13.94
CA ASP A 119 -22.46 10.85 -13.33
C ASP A 119 -21.66 10.43 -12.09
N PRO A 120 -20.54 11.08 -11.75
CA PRO A 120 -19.84 10.85 -10.49
C PRO A 120 -20.77 11.04 -9.28
N SER A 121 -20.71 10.13 -8.32
CA SER A 121 -21.49 10.26 -7.09
C SER A 121 -20.98 11.41 -6.22
N LYS A 122 -21.79 11.79 -5.22
CA LYS A 122 -21.37 12.79 -4.22
C LYS A 122 -20.14 12.31 -3.46
N GLN A 123 -20.07 11.02 -3.15
CA GLN A 123 -18.95 10.36 -2.48
C GLN A 123 -17.68 10.44 -3.35
N LEU A 124 -17.76 10.02 -4.62
CA LEU A 124 -16.62 10.12 -5.53
C LEU A 124 -16.14 11.57 -5.71
N THR A 125 -17.09 12.52 -5.84
CA THR A 125 -16.77 13.94 -5.95
C THR A 125 -16.07 14.47 -4.69
N HIS A 126 -16.48 14.02 -3.51
CA HIS A 126 -15.84 14.36 -2.24
C HIS A 126 -14.42 13.80 -2.16
N ALA A 127 -14.25 12.51 -2.45
CA ALA A 127 -12.96 11.83 -2.45
C ALA A 127 -11.94 12.53 -3.38
N ILE A 128 -12.36 12.88 -4.61
CA ILE A 128 -11.52 13.60 -5.57
C ILE A 128 -11.07 14.95 -5.02
N ARG A 129 -11.94 15.66 -4.30
CA ARG A 129 -11.62 16.97 -3.70
C ARG A 129 -10.66 16.86 -2.50
N GLN A 130 -10.54 15.71 -1.87
CA GLN A 130 -9.58 15.53 -0.76
C GLN A 130 -8.14 15.44 -1.25
N ILE A 131 -7.94 15.09 -2.52
CA ILE A 131 -6.60 14.90 -3.12
C ILE A 131 -6.22 15.98 -4.14
N GLN A 132 -7.10 16.97 -4.39
CA GLN A 132 -6.89 18.11 -5.30
C GLN A 132 -6.79 19.41 -4.53
#